data_AF-A0A2V7AYK0-F1
#
_entry.id   AF-A0A2V7AYK0-F1
#
_cell.length_a   1.000
_cell.length_b   1.000
_cell.length_c   1.000
_cell.angle_alpha   90.00
_cell.angle_beta   90.00
_cell.angle_gamma   90.00
#
_symmetry.space_group_name_H-M   'P 1'
#
loop_
_entity.id
_entity.type
_entity.pdbx_description
1 polymer ?
#
loop_
_entity_poly.entity_id
_entity_poly.type
_entity_poly.pdbx_seq_one_letter_code
_entity_poly.pdbx_strand_id
1 'polypeptide(L)'
;MEPLQADIFCIRGIVAIIAAAQWIIGVFIAQGFYPSYTITQKDLSDLGATCYNATMPTPGSCEIFQPSSIIWNTVLSLVGILTIASAYMIYRGLGNRLFSSLVGLFGLGALIAGVIPENVDLTTHGLGALVSFVAGAIAAVTVYRVKLEAPHISDTYRCCLD
;
A
#
# COMPACT_ATOMS: atom_id res chain seq x y z
N MET A 1 -1.32 -18.70 27.80
CA MET A 1 -0.85 -17.40 27.28
C MET A 1 -1.69 -16.30 27.90
N GLU A 2 -1.09 -15.16 28.24
CA GLU A 2 -1.83 -14.00 28.74
C GLU A 2 -2.76 -13.48 27.61
N PRO A 3 -4.01 -13.09 27.88
CA PRO A 3 -4.96 -12.60 26.86
C PRO A 3 -4.36 -11.51 25.95
N LEU A 4 -3.46 -10.67 26.50
CA LEU A 4 -2.70 -9.66 25.76
C LEU A 4 -1.92 -10.21 24.55
N GLN A 5 -1.43 -11.44 24.61
CA GLN A 5 -0.62 -12.03 23.53
C GLN A 5 -1.46 -12.46 22.32
N ALA A 6 -2.72 -12.87 22.52
CA ALA A 6 -3.62 -13.30 21.44
C ALA A 6 -4.16 -12.10 20.63
N ASP A 7 -4.52 -11.01 21.30
CA ASP A 7 -4.93 -9.75 20.66
C ASP A 7 -3.83 -9.19 19.76
N ILE A 8 -2.57 -9.29 20.23
CA ILE A 8 -1.39 -8.87 19.48
C ILE A 8 -1.24 -9.65 18.16
N PHE A 9 -1.61 -10.94 18.08
CA PHE A 9 -1.55 -11.70 16.82
C PHE A 9 -2.61 -11.26 15.81
N CYS A 10 -3.82 -10.93 16.26
CA CYS A 10 -4.90 -10.44 15.40
C CYS A 10 -4.59 -9.04 14.84
N ILE A 11 -4.04 -8.15 15.68
CA ILE A 11 -3.67 -6.77 15.31
C ILE A 11 -2.55 -6.72 14.24
N ARG A 12 -1.66 -7.72 14.19
CA ARG A 12 -0.49 -7.75 13.28
C ARG A 12 -0.83 -7.77 11.78
N GLY A 13 -1.95 -8.37 11.39
CA GLY A 13 -2.42 -8.40 9.99
C GLY A 13 -3.48 -7.35 9.66
N ILE A 14 -4.19 -6.83 10.66
CA ILE A 14 -5.26 -5.85 10.48
C ILE A 14 -4.75 -4.56 9.85
N VAL A 15 -3.53 -4.11 10.17
CA VAL A 15 -2.95 -2.89 9.57
C VAL A 15 -2.81 -3.01 8.04
N ALA A 16 -2.38 -4.16 7.52
CA ALA A 16 -2.34 -4.41 6.08
C ALA A 16 -3.74 -4.43 5.46
N ILE A 17 -4.74 -5.00 6.16
CA ILE A 17 -6.13 -5.00 5.70
C ILE A 17 -6.67 -3.58 5.63
N ILE A 18 -6.43 -2.76 6.66
CA ILE A 18 -6.81 -1.34 6.68
C ILE A 18 -6.12 -0.60 5.53
N ALA A 19 -4.82 -0.82 5.33
CA ALA A 19 -4.05 -0.22 4.23
C ALA A 19 -4.66 -0.55 2.86
N ALA A 20 -5.04 -1.80 2.63
CA ALA A 20 -5.67 -2.24 1.38
C ALA A 20 -7.09 -1.68 1.23
N ALA A 21 -7.91 -1.76 2.28
CA ALA A 21 -9.29 -1.28 2.25
C ALA A 21 -9.37 0.23 1.98
N GLN A 22 -8.56 1.03 2.67
CA GLN A 22 -8.50 2.48 2.44
C GLN A 22 -7.98 2.82 1.04
N TRP A 23 -7.05 2.02 0.50
CA TRP A 23 -6.54 2.25 -0.86
C TRP A 23 -7.64 2.02 -1.90
N ILE A 24 -8.37 0.89 -1.80
CA ILE A 24 -9.50 0.59 -2.69
C ILE A 24 -10.56 1.70 -2.62
N ILE A 25 -10.98 2.09 -1.41
CA ILE A 25 -11.97 3.15 -1.21
C ILE A 25 -11.46 4.48 -1.79
N GLY A 26 -10.20 4.82 -1.49
CA GLY A 26 -9.57 6.06 -1.93
C GLY A 26 -9.45 6.18 -3.45
N VAL A 27 -9.16 5.09 -4.16
CA VAL A 27 -9.17 5.04 -5.64
C VAL A 27 -10.53 5.49 -6.19
N PHE A 28 -11.62 4.89 -5.69
CA PHE A 28 -12.95 5.20 -6.19
C PHE A 28 -13.40 6.62 -5.83
N ILE A 29 -13.03 7.10 -4.65
CA ILE A 29 -13.31 8.49 -4.25
C ILE A 29 -12.53 9.46 -5.16
N ALA A 30 -11.23 9.27 -5.36
CA ALA A 30 -10.41 10.12 -6.22
C ALA A 30 -10.95 10.15 -7.66
N GLN A 31 -11.24 8.97 -8.23
CA GLN A 31 -11.89 8.87 -9.55
C GLN A 31 -13.21 9.64 -9.61
N GLY A 32 -14.04 9.55 -8.56
CA GLY A 32 -15.32 10.29 -8.50
C GLY A 32 -15.16 11.81 -8.63
N PHE A 33 -13.98 12.35 -8.31
CA PHE A 33 -13.63 13.77 -8.43
C PHE A 33 -12.81 14.11 -9.68
N TYR A 34 -12.50 13.14 -10.54
CA TYR A 34 -11.77 13.37 -11.79
C TYR A 34 -12.71 13.17 -12.99
N PRO A 35 -13.22 14.26 -13.60
CA PRO A 35 -14.07 14.19 -14.78
C PRO A 35 -13.39 13.47 -15.95
N SER A 36 -14.13 12.56 -16.60
CA SER A 36 -13.67 11.82 -17.79
C SER A 36 -12.52 10.83 -17.54
N TYR A 37 -12.05 10.66 -16.30
CA TYR A 37 -11.08 9.64 -15.92
C TYR A 37 -11.78 8.30 -15.61
N THR A 38 -11.13 7.19 -15.96
CA THR A 38 -11.55 5.85 -15.54
C THR A 38 -10.34 4.94 -15.32
N ILE A 39 -10.31 4.26 -14.17
CA ILE A 39 -9.27 3.29 -13.80
C ILE A 39 -9.14 2.10 -14.77
N THR A 40 -10.12 1.89 -15.65
CA THR A 40 -10.08 0.79 -16.63
C THR A 40 -9.34 1.15 -17.92
N GLN A 41 -9.06 2.43 -18.17
CA GLN A 41 -8.47 2.91 -19.42
C GLN A 41 -7.24 3.81 -19.23
N LYS A 42 -6.98 4.24 -17.99
CA LYS A 42 -5.94 5.21 -17.63
C LYS A 42 -5.12 4.70 -16.45
N ASP A 43 -3.92 5.22 -16.29
CA ASP A 43 -3.03 4.83 -15.21
C ASP A 43 -3.56 5.34 -13.87
N LEU A 44 -3.31 4.61 -12.78
CA LEU A 44 -3.74 5.03 -11.44
C LEU A 44 -3.04 6.31 -10.98
N SER A 45 -1.80 6.54 -11.41
CA SER A 45 -1.00 7.71 -11.04
C SER A 45 -1.56 9.02 -11.59
N ASP A 46 -2.27 8.98 -12.73
CA ASP A 46 -3.02 10.11 -13.29
C ASP A 46 -3.98 10.73 -12.25
N LEU A 47 -4.57 9.93 -11.35
CA LEU A 47 -5.42 10.44 -10.27
C LEU A 47 -4.72 11.49 -9.41
N GLY A 48 -3.39 11.39 -9.28
CA GLY A 48 -2.49 12.28 -8.54
C GLY A 48 -1.98 13.44 -9.36
N ALA A 49 -1.63 13.18 -10.62
CA ALA A 49 -1.22 14.16 -11.60
C ALA A 49 -1.17 13.49 -12.97
N THR A 50 -1.90 13.98 -13.96
CA THR A 50 -1.89 13.39 -15.31
C THR A 50 -0.86 14.10 -16.16
N CYS A 51 0.27 13.45 -16.42
CA CYS A 51 1.34 14.02 -17.22
C CYS A 51 1.36 13.42 -18.64
N TYR A 52 0.87 14.15 -19.64
CA TYR A 52 0.83 13.66 -21.03
C TYR A 52 2.21 13.77 -21.69
N ASN A 53 2.64 12.70 -22.37
CA ASN A 53 3.87 12.68 -23.18
C ASN A 53 5.14 13.15 -22.43
N ALA A 54 5.15 13.04 -21.10
CA ALA A 54 6.27 13.52 -20.30
C ALA A 54 7.33 12.41 -20.19
N THR A 55 8.49 12.64 -20.79
CA THR A 55 9.73 11.96 -20.35
C THR A 55 10.38 12.72 -19.18
N MET A 56 10.03 14.01 -19.03
CA MET A 56 10.28 14.86 -17.87
C MET A 56 9.13 15.87 -17.70
N PRO A 57 8.69 16.18 -16.46
CA PRO A 57 7.72 17.24 -16.22
C PRO A 57 8.32 18.60 -16.64
N THR A 58 7.64 19.31 -17.52
CA THR A 58 7.92 20.72 -17.83
C THR A 58 6.73 21.57 -17.34
N PRO A 59 6.90 22.85 -17.02
CA PRO A 59 5.78 23.68 -16.58
C PRO A 59 4.64 23.63 -17.61
N GLY A 60 3.48 23.11 -17.21
CA GLY A 60 2.31 22.92 -18.07
C GLY A 60 2.15 21.55 -18.73
N SER A 61 3.05 20.59 -18.52
CA SER A 61 2.94 19.24 -19.09
C SER A 61 2.00 18.29 -18.31
N CYS A 62 1.52 18.73 -17.15
CA CYS A 62 0.70 17.91 -16.27
C CYS A 62 -0.60 18.64 -15.91
N GLU A 63 -1.71 17.92 -15.97
CA GLU A 63 -3.02 18.38 -15.52
C GLU A 63 -3.29 17.88 -14.10
N ILE A 64 -3.63 18.80 -13.19
CA ILE A 64 -3.93 18.49 -11.79
C ILE A 64 -5.41 18.74 -11.54
N PHE A 65 -6.17 17.67 -11.30
CA PHE A 65 -7.58 17.75 -10.98
C PHE A 65 -7.79 17.68 -9.46
N GLN A 66 -8.29 18.76 -8.86
CA GLN A 66 -8.63 18.79 -7.44
C GLN A 66 -10.14 18.58 -7.23
N PRO A 67 -10.56 17.85 -6.18
CA PRO A 67 -9.74 17.28 -5.11
C PRO A 67 -9.18 15.87 -5.38
N SER A 68 -9.31 15.32 -6.60
CA SER A 68 -8.79 13.97 -6.91
C SER A 68 -7.32 13.82 -6.54
N SER A 69 -6.47 14.76 -6.97
CA SER A 69 -5.02 14.73 -6.79
C SER A 69 -4.61 14.68 -5.33
N ILE A 70 -5.16 15.56 -4.48
CA ILE A 70 -4.81 15.54 -3.06
C ILE A 70 -5.30 14.26 -2.36
N ILE A 71 -6.47 13.76 -2.73
CA ILE A 71 -7.02 12.51 -2.17
C ILE A 71 -6.13 11.33 -2.55
N TRP A 72 -5.81 11.16 -3.82
CA TRP A 72 -4.99 10.05 -4.30
C TRP A 72 -3.59 10.05 -3.69
N ASN A 73 -2.88 11.18 -3.74
CA ASN A 73 -1.52 11.28 -3.20
C ASN A 73 -1.50 11.01 -1.68
N THR A 74 -2.55 11.43 -0.96
CA THR A 74 -2.72 11.12 0.47
C THR A 74 -2.97 9.63 0.69
N VAL A 75 -3.91 9.03 -0.05
CA VAL A 75 -4.25 7.60 0.03
C VAL A 75 -3.05 6.71 -0.29
N LEU A 76 -2.26 7.09 -1.30
CA LEU A 76 -1.07 6.36 -1.72
C LEU A 76 0.07 6.51 -0.69
N SER A 77 0.22 7.69 -0.08
CA SER A 77 1.16 7.88 1.02
C SER A 77 0.75 7.08 2.26
N LEU A 78 -0.54 7.08 2.60
CA LEU A 78 -1.09 6.32 3.72
C LEU A 78 -0.95 4.82 3.53
N VAL A 79 -1.21 4.29 2.32
CA VAL A 79 -0.98 2.86 2.05
C VAL A 79 0.50 2.51 2.26
N GLY A 80 1.42 3.39 1.85
CA GLY A 80 2.85 3.17 2.05
C GLY A 80 3.24 3.11 3.53
N ILE A 81 2.81 4.09 4.32
CA ILE A 81 3.08 4.17 5.77
C ILE A 81 2.52 2.95 6.49
N LEU A 82 1.24 2.63 6.26
CA LEU A 82 0.57 1.52 6.93
C LEU A 82 1.17 0.17 6.52
N THR A 83 1.57 0.01 5.26
CA THR A 83 2.23 -1.21 4.77
C THR A 83 3.62 -1.38 5.38
N ILE A 84 4.42 -0.31 5.51
CA ILE A 84 5.71 -0.38 6.20
C ILE A 84 5.52 -0.76 7.68
N ALA A 85 4.53 -0.16 8.36
CA ALA A 85 4.19 -0.51 9.73
C ALA A 85 3.78 -1.99 9.84
N SER A 86 2.94 -2.47 8.92
CA SER A 86 2.56 -3.87 8.84
C SER A 86 3.74 -4.79 8.58
N ALA A 87 4.67 -4.42 7.70
CA ALA A 87 5.89 -5.19 7.42
C ALA A 87 6.73 -5.40 8.69
N TYR A 88 6.88 -4.35 9.51
CA TYR A 88 7.56 -4.46 10.80
C TYR A 88 6.82 -5.42 11.75
N MET A 89 5.49 -5.31 11.85
CA MET A 89 4.68 -6.17 12.70
C MET A 89 4.71 -7.64 12.26
N ILE A 90 4.67 -7.89 10.94
CA ILE A 90 4.82 -9.22 10.32
C ILE A 90 6.20 -9.78 10.65
N TYR A 91 7.26 -8.98 10.52
CA TYR A 91 8.61 -9.41 10.89
C TYR A 91 8.70 -9.83 12.35
N ARG A 92 8.14 -9.02 13.25
CA ARG A 92 8.12 -9.29 14.70
C ARG A 92 7.29 -10.53 15.05
N GLY A 93 6.28 -10.86 14.24
CA GLY A 93 5.39 -12.00 14.50
C GLY A 93 5.81 -13.31 13.86
N LEU A 94 6.30 -13.28 12.62
CA LEU A 94 6.60 -14.46 11.81
C LEU A 94 8.11 -14.72 11.67
N GLY A 95 8.95 -13.75 12.02
CA GLY A 95 10.41 -13.85 11.90
C GLY A 95 10.95 -13.96 10.47
N ASN A 96 10.08 -13.99 9.45
CA ASN A 96 10.48 -14.14 8.06
C ASN A 96 11.01 -12.82 7.49
N ARG A 97 12.34 -12.69 7.45
CA ARG A 97 13.03 -11.50 6.93
C ARG A 97 12.74 -11.22 5.47
N LEU A 98 12.74 -12.25 4.62
CA LEU A 98 12.55 -12.06 3.17
C LEU A 98 11.16 -11.49 2.87
N PHE A 99 10.11 -12.16 3.36
CA PHE A 99 8.73 -11.72 3.13
C PHE A 99 8.49 -10.33 3.70
N SER A 100 8.93 -10.08 4.95
CA SER A 100 8.72 -8.78 5.60
C SER A 100 9.47 -7.65 4.90
N SER A 101 10.70 -7.88 4.42
CA SER A 101 11.45 -6.89 3.65
C SER A 101 10.78 -6.57 2.32
N LEU A 102 10.23 -7.58 1.63
CA LEU A 102 9.50 -7.36 0.37
C LEU A 102 8.21 -6.56 0.58
N VAL A 103 7.45 -6.86 1.65
CA VAL A 103 6.27 -6.06 2.04
C VAL A 103 6.69 -4.64 2.41
N GLY A 104 7.80 -4.46 3.12
CA GLY A 104 8.34 -3.14 3.45
C GLY A 104 8.75 -2.34 2.22
N LEU A 105 9.40 -2.97 1.23
CA LEU A 105 9.76 -2.36 -0.05
C LEU A 105 8.52 -2.00 -0.88
N PHE A 106 7.49 -2.85 -0.85
CA PHE A 106 6.18 -2.53 -1.46
C PHE A 106 5.61 -1.23 -0.87
N GLY A 107 5.55 -1.13 0.46
CA GLY A 107 5.09 0.09 1.14
C GLY A 107 5.98 1.31 0.88
N LEU A 108 7.31 1.14 0.86
CA LEU A 108 8.24 2.22 0.56
C LEU A 108 8.06 2.78 -0.85
N GLY A 109 7.93 1.91 -1.84
CA GLY A 109 7.67 2.33 -3.21
C GLY A 109 6.37 3.12 -3.35
N ALA A 110 5.29 2.65 -2.71
CA ALA A 110 4.02 3.36 -2.66
C ALA A 110 4.15 4.73 -1.96
N LEU A 111 4.87 4.80 -0.84
CA LEU A 111 5.10 6.06 -0.13
C LEU A 111 5.87 7.08 -0.99
N ILE A 112 6.92 6.64 -1.69
CA ILE A 112 7.68 7.49 -2.62
C ILE A 112 6.75 8.03 -3.69
N ALA A 113 5.98 7.17 -4.35
CA ALA A 113 5.05 7.57 -5.42
C ALA A 113 3.92 8.50 -4.93
N GLY A 114 3.46 8.34 -3.69
CA GLY A 114 2.43 9.19 -3.09
C GLY A 114 2.95 10.58 -2.66
N VAL A 115 4.15 10.63 -2.09
CA VAL A 115 4.78 11.89 -1.62
C VAL A 115 5.40 12.68 -2.77
N ILE A 116 5.82 11.98 -3.82
CA ILE A 116 6.42 12.55 -5.03
C ILE A 116 5.51 12.18 -6.21
N PRO A 117 4.45 12.97 -6.48
CA PRO A 117 3.58 12.76 -7.63
C PRO A 117 4.31 13.07 -8.94
N GLU A 118 3.72 12.63 -10.06
CA GLU A 118 4.34 12.75 -11.39
C GLU A 118 4.73 14.18 -11.78
N ASN A 119 3.95 15.18 -11.36
CA ASN A 119 4.23 16.58 -11.67
C ASN A 119 5.40 17.19 -10.86
N VAL A 120 5.84 16.53 -9.79
CA VAL A 120 6.99 16.96 -8.98
C VAL A 120 8.27 16.36 -9.54
N ASP A 121 8.31 15.04 -9.67
CA ASP A 121 9.42 14.31 -10.30
C ASP A 121 8.92 12.95 -10.80
N LEU A 122 8.69 12.87 -12.11
CA LEU A 122 8.22 11.66 -12.78
C LEU A 122 9.20 10.49 -12.65
N THR A 123 10.51 10.75 -12.63
CA THR A 123 11.52 9.68 -12.52
C THR A 123 11.46 9.06 -11.15
N THR A 124 11.47 9.88 -10.10
CA THR A 124 11.39 9.39 -8.72
C THR A 124 10.05 8.72 -8.44
N HIS A 125 8.94 9.28 -8.95
CA HIS A 125 7.62 8.64 -8.89
C HIS A 125 7.64 7.25 -9.53
N GLY A 126 8.11 7.15 -10.78
CA GLY A 126 8.17 5.91 -11.54
C GLY A 126 9.07 4.85 -10.90
N LEU A 127 10.20 5.25 -10.30
CA LEU A 127 11.06 4.35 -9.53
C LEU A 127 10.35 3.83 -8.27
N GLY A 128 9.62 4.70 -7.56
CA GLY A 128 8.78 4.30 -6.44
C GLY A 128 7.72 3.28 -6.84
N ALA A 129 7.00 3.55 -7.92
CA ALA A 129 5.99 2.64 -8.47
C ALA A 129 6.61 1.29 -8.87
N LEU A 130 7.75 1.29 -9.57
CA LEU A 130 8.45 0.07 -9.99
C LEU A 130 8.87 -0.77 -8.78
N VAL A 131 9.50 -0.16 -7.77
CA VAL A 131 9.88 -0.84 -6.53
C VAL A 131 8.65 -1.44 -5.86
N SER A 132 7.55 -0.69 -5.81
CA SER A 132 6.30 -1.15 -5.23
C SER A 132 5.80 -2.41 -5.93
N PHE A 133 5.57 -2.35 -7.25
CA PHE A 133 5.02 -3.48 -8.01
C PHE A 133 5.92 -4.70 -8.01
N VAL A 134 7.23 -4.53 -8.21
CA VAL A 134 8.19 -5.66 -8.23
C VAL A 134 8.27 -6.31 -6.86
N ALA A 135 8.44 -5.53 -5.79
CA ALA A 135 8.52 -6.07 -4.45
C ALA A 135 7.22 -6.74 -4.02
N GLY A 136 6.07 -6.14 -4.33
CA GLY A 136 4.75 -6.71 -4.06
C GLY A 136 4.50 -8.01 -4.80
N ALA A 137 4.86 -8.09 -6.08
CA ALA A 137 4.75 -9.32 -6.88
C ALA A 137 5.62 -10.45 -6.31
N ILE A 138 6.88 -10.16 -5.96
CA ILE A 138 7.78 -11.14 -5.35
C ILE A 138 7.26 -11.52 -3.94
N ALA A 139 6.73 -10.59 -3.15
CA ALA A 139 6.12 -10.88 -1.85
C ALA A 139 4.94 -11.87 -1.99
N ALA A 140 4.06 -11.63 -2.95
CA ALA A 140 2.92 -12.48 -3.24
C ALA A 140 3.35 -13.90 -3.62
N VAL A 141 4.38 -14.03 -4.47
CA VAL A 141 4.91 -15.35 -4.85
C VAL A 141 5.69 -16.01 -3.71
N THR A 142 6.36 -15.26 -2.84
CA THR A 142 7.18 -15.85 -1.75
C THR A 142 6.40 -16.16 -0.48
N VAL A 143 5.11 -15.79 -0.42
CA VAL A 143 4.28 -16.01 0.78
C VAL A 143 4.16 -17.50 1.18
N TYR A 144 4.27 -18.45 0.24
CA TYR A 144 4.27 -19.89 0.58
C TYR A 144 5.46 -20.32 1.45
N ARG A 145 6.53 -19.51 1.51
CA ARG A 145 7.69 -19.73 2.40
C ARG A 145 7.40 -19.27 3.83
N VAL A 146 6.29 -18.59 4.07
CA VAL A 146 5.86 -18.16 5.40
C VAL A 146 5.23 -19.37 6.09
N LYS A 147 5.84 -19.80 7.19
CA LYS A 147 5.23 -20.79 8.08
C LYS A 147 4.17 -20.09 8.89
N LEU A 148 2.91 -20.32 8.56
CA LEU A 148 1.79 -19.94 9.41
C LEU A 148 1.72 -21.00 10.51
N GLU A 149 2.29 -20.71 11.67
CA GLU A 149 2.00 -21.49 12.87
C GLU A 149 0.54 -21.19 13.24
N ALA A 150 -0.35 -22.15 12.98
CA ALA A 150 -1.73 -22.04 13.41
C ALA A 150 -1.74 -21.91 14.94
N PRO A 151 -2.48 -20.94 15.51
CA PRO A 151 -2.68 -20.92 16.95
C PRO A 151 -3.22 -22.28 17.38
N HIS A 152 -2.67 -22.82 18.46
CA HIS A 152 -3.11 -24.11 18.98
C HIS A 152 -4.61 -24.01 19.26
N ILE A 153 -5.40 -24.96 18.78
CA ILE A 153 -6.89 -24.91 18.80
C ILE A 153 -7.48 -24.53 20.18
N SER A 154 -6.79 -24.85 21.27
CA SER A 154 -7.16 -24.46 22.64
C SER A 154 -7.21 -22.94 22.90
N ASP A 155 -6.53 -22.13 22.09
CA ASP A 155 -6.46 -20.68 22.25
C ASP A 155 -7.61 -19.96 21.52
N THR A 156 -8.18 -20.57 20.49
CA THR A 156 -9.23 -19.96 19.64
C THR A 156 -10.59 -19.89 20.34
N TYR A 157 -10.91 -20.85 21.22
CA TYR A 157 -12.20 -20.90 21.93
C TYR A 157 -12.34 -19.81 23.00
N ARG A 158 -11.23 -19.19 23.41
CA ARG A 158 -11.21 -18.15 24.43
C ARG A 158 -11.56 -16.76 23.91
N CYS A 159 -11.55 -16.55 22.59
CA CYS A 159 -11.98 -15.31 21.95
C CYS A 159 -13.51 -15.17 21.78
N CYS A 160 -14.29 -16.25 21.99
CA CYS A 160 -15.74 -16.25 21.71
C CYS A 160 -16.62 -16.52 22.94
N LEU A 161 -16.05 -16.72 24.13
CA LEU A 161 -16.78 -17.12 25.33
C LEU A 161 -16.58 -16.21 26.55
N ASP A 162 -15.77 -15.17 26.42
CA ASP A 162 -15.60 -14.08 27.42
C ASP A 162 -15.96 -12.73 26.77
#